data_AF-A0A7Z7D1L0-F1
#
_entry.id   AF-A0A7Z7D1L0-F1
#
_cell.length_a   1.000
_cell.length_b   1.000
_cell.length_c   1.000
_cell.angle_alpha   90.00
_cell.angle_beta   90.00
_cell.angle_gamma   90.00
#
_symmetry.space_group_name_H-M   'P 1'
#
loop_
_entity.id
_entity.type
_entity.pdbx_description
1 polymer ?
#
loop_
_entity_poly.entity_id
_entity_poly.type
_entity_poly.pdbx_seq_one_letter_code
_entity_poly.pdbx_strand_id
1 'polypeptide(L)'
;MTTFCAEHGISRKTFYLLRSRAVAEGPAALLEPKSRRPHTSPTQLGDDIKVQALQVRASLEQSGLDHGPISVHAKMTAMGLPAPSTASLSRVFRDAGVARAAPNKRPRASFRRFVYPAPNACWQLDATEY
;
A
#
# COMPACT_ATOMS: atom_id res chain seq x y z
N MET A 1 22.01 40.75 -13.50
CA MET A 1 21.30 39.54 -13.01
C MET A 1 19.83 39.49 -13.44
N THR A 2 19.13 40.63 -13.43
CA THR A 2 17.79 40.79 -14.04
C THR A 2 17.79 40.53 -15.54
N THR A 3 18.82 41.01 -16.25
CA THR A 3 19.05 40.77 -17.69
C THR A 3 19.18 39.28 -18.02
N PHE A 4 20.07 38.55 -17.34
CA PHE A 4 20.22 37.09 -17.49
C PHE A 4 18.90 36.32 -17.31
N CYS A 5 18.13 36.68 -16.27
CA CYS A 5 16.84 36.02 -16.03
C CYS A 5 15.83 36.26 -17.17
N ALA A 6 15.81 37.49 -17.72
CA ALA A 6 14.95 37.85 -18.83
C ALA A 6 15.37 37.17 -20.14
N GLU A 7 16.67 37.14 -20.44
CA GLU A 7 17.25 36.50 -21.62
C GLU A 7 17.01 34.98 -21.64
N HIS A 8 16.97 34.33 -20.48
CA HIS A 8 16.81 32.88 -20.35
C HIS A 8 15.41 32.44 -19.94
N GLY A 9 14.45 33.36 -19.85
CA GLY A 9 13.05 33.05 -19.54
C GLY A 9 12.82 32.45 -18.15
N ILE A 10 13.72 32.71 -17.19
CA ILE A 10 13.61 32.18 -15.82
C ILE A 10 13.20 33.27 -14.84
N SER A 11 12.37 32.92 -13.85
CA SER A 11 12.04 33.86 -12.78
C SER A 11 13.27 34.11 -11.89
N ARG A 12 13.42 35.33 -11.37
CA ARG A 12 14.48 35.67 -10.40
C ARG A 12 14.44 34.75 -9.18
N LYS A 13 13.24 34.37 -8.72
CA LYS A 13 13.03 33.44 -7.60
C LYS A 13 13.64 32.06 -7.90
N THR A 14 13.41 31.55 -9.11
CA THR A 14 13.99 30.29 -9.58
C THR A 14 15.51 30.38 -9.64
N PHE A 15 16.06 31.47 -10.21
CA PHE A 15 17.50 31.67 -10.30
C PHE A 15 18.19 31.64 -8.92
N TYR A 16 17.68 32.39 -7.94
CA TYR A 16 18.28 32.40 -6.60
C TYR A 16 18.14 31.06 -5.86
N LEU A 17 17.05 30.32 -6.08
CA LEU A 17 16.88 28.97 -5.53
C LEU A 17 17.86 27.96 -6.16
N LEU A 18 18.10 28.05 -7.47
CA LEU A 18 19.07 27.19 -8.16
C LEU A 18 20.51 27.55 -7.74
N ARG A 19 20.82 28.85 -7.61
CA ARG A 19 22.12 29.34 -7.15
C ARG A 19 22.42 28.89 -5.71
N SER A 20 21.45 29.03 -4.78
CA SER A 20 21.67 28.61 -3.39
C SER A 20 21.93 27.11 -3.29
N ARG A 21 21.24 26.29 -4.10
CA ARG A 21 21.49 24.84 -4.20
C ARG A 21 22.86 24.53 -4.77
N ALA A 22 23.25 25.18 -5.88
CA ALA A 22 24.55 24.96 -6.49
C ALA A 22 25.72 25.31 -5.55
N VAL A 23 25.55 26.32 -4.70
CA VAL A 23 26.54 26.67 -3.67
C VAL A 23 26.57 25.65 -2.52
N ALA A 24 25.41 25.17 -2.06
CA ALA A 24 25.33 24.26 -0.92
C ALA A 24 25.70 22.80 -1.25
N GLU A 25 25.35 22.33 -2.44
CA GLU A 25 25.40 20.90 -2.81
C GLU A 25 26.28 20.63 -4.04
N GLY A 26 26.83 21.69 -4.65
CA GLY A 26 27.62 21.63 -5.87
C GLY A 26 26.81 21.69 -7.16
N PRO A 27 27.46 21.97 -8.30
CA PRO A 27 26.78 22.18 -9.58
C PRO A 27 26.12 20.90 -10.14
N ALA A 28 26.65 19.71 -9.82
CA ALA A 28 26.07 18.44 -10.25
C ALA A 28 24.69 18.17 -9.63
N ALA A 29 24.49 18.55 -8.37
CA ALA A 29 23.22 18.39 -7.65
C ALA A 29 22.06 19.20 -8.26
N LEU A 30 22.37 20.18 -9.13
CA LEU A 30 21.36 20.96 -9.85
C LEU A 30 20.72 20.18 -11.01
N LEU A 31 21.49 19.28 -11.63
CA LEU A 31 21.06 18.49 -12.78
C LEU A 31 20.21 17.29 -12.34
N GLU A 32 20.38 16.84 -11.10
CA GLU A 32 19.63 15.73 -10.54
C GLU A 32 18.20 16.15 -10.16
N PRO A 33 17.16 15.51 -10.72
CA PRO A 33 15.78 15.82 -10.39
C PRO A 33 15.48 15.44 -8.93
N LYS A 34 15.29 16.46 -8.08
CA LYS A 34 14.82 16.24 -6.70
C LYS A 34 13.34 15.86 -6.68
N SER A 35 13.00 15.03 -5.69
CA SER A 35 11.62 14.71 -5.36
C SER A 35 10.81 16.01 -5.19
N ARG A 36 9.69 16.09 -5.90
CA ARG A 36 8.69 17.16 -5.73
C ARG A 36 7.62 16.78 -4.71
N ARG A 37 7.77 15.63 -4.05
CA ARG A 37 6.81 15.15 -3.07
C ARG A 37 6.84 16.10 -1.86
N PRO A 38 5.67 16.53 -1.33
CA PRO A 38 5.64 17.28 -0.09
C PRO A 38 6.28 16.47 1.04
N HIS A 39 7.03 17.15 1.91
CA HIS A 39 7.70 16.52 3.05
C HIS A 39 6.72 15.92 4.06
N THR A 40 5.52 16.47 4.15
CA THR A 40 4.47 16.03 5.06
C THR A 40 3.14 15.91 4.32
N SER A 41 2.29 14.98 4.78
CA SER A 41 0.91 14.85 4.30
C SER A 41 -0.02 14.93 5.53
N PRO A 42 -1.00 15.84 5.55
CA PRO A 42 -1.94 15.95 6.68
C PRO A 42 -2.72 14.65 6.96
N THR A 43 -2.93 13.85 5.92
CA THR A 43 -3.60 12.54 5.98
C THR A 43 -2.64 11.37 6.23
N GLN A 44 -1.38 11.65 6.57
CA GLN A 44 -0.41 10.60 6.86
C GLN A 44 -0.84 9.84 8.12
N LEU A 45 -0.90 8.52 8.01
CA LEU A 45 -1.20 7.67 9.14
C LEU A 45 -0.06 7.76 10.16
N GLY A 46 -0.41 8.03 11.42
CA GLY A 46 0.53 7.95 12.54
C GLY A 46 1.11 6.54 12.67
N ASP A 47 2.37 6.45 13.09
CA ASP A 47 3.06 5.16 13.21
C ASP A 47 2.39 4.26 14.27
N ASP A 48 1.85 4.84 15.33
CA ASP A 48 1.07 4.12 16.36
C ASP A 48 -0.12 3.36 15.76
N ILE A 49 -0.85 3.99 14.83
CA ILE A 49 -2.01 3.36 14.18
C ILE A 49 -1.56 2.20 13.28
N LYS A 50 -0.40 2.33 12.61
CA LYS A 50 0.17 1.24 11.80
C LYS A 50 0.54 0.05 12.68
N VAL A 51 1.16 0.31 13.83
CA VAL A 51 1.53 -0.73 14.80
C VAL A 51 0.28 -1.43 15.33
N GLN A 52 -0.75 -0.68 15.73
CA GLN A 52 -2.02 -1.25 16.18
C GLN A 52 -2.68 -2.11 15.10
N ALA A 53 -2.71 -1.64 13.85
CA ALA A 53 -3.25 -2.41 12.73
C ALA A 53 -2.51 -3.74 12.51
N LEU A 54 -1.18 -3.75 12.64
CA LEU A 54 -0.37 -4.97 12.54
C LEU A 54 -0.63 -5.94 13.71
N GLN A 55 -0.81 -5.42 14.92
CA GLN A 55 -1.17 -6.24 16.09
C GLN A 55 -2.54 -6.89 15.94
N VAL A 56 -3.55 -6.14 15.46
CA VAL A 56 -4.89 -6.68 15.18
C VAL A 56 -4.83 -7.74 14.08
N ARG A 57 -4.07 -7.50 13.02
CA ARG A 57 -3.84 -8.51 11.97
C ARG A 57 -3.23 -9.79 12.56
N ALA A 58 -2.19 -9.66 13.37
CA ALA A 58 -1.50 -10.80 13.98
C ALA A 58 -2.43 -11.60 14.92
N SER A 59 -3.30 -10.93 15.69
CA SER A 59 -4.25 -11.63 16.57
C SER A 59 -5.33 -12.38 15.80
N LEU A 60 -5.82 -11.82 14.68
CA LEU A 60 -6.74 -12.50 13.76
C LEU A 60 -6.08 -13.73 13.13
N GLU A 61 -4.83 -13.60 12.68
CA GLU A 61 -4.05 -14.71 12.12
C GLU A 61 -3.83 -15.84 13.14
N GLN A 62 -3.46 -15.50 14.38
CA GLN A 62 -3.30 -16.47 15.48
C GLN A 62 -4.60 -17.19 15.84
N SER A 63 -5.73 -16.51 15.68
CA SER A 63 -7.06 -17.08 15.91
C SER A 63 -7.58 -17.89 14.72
N GLY A 64 -6.81 -18.01 13.63
CA GLY A 64 -7.22 -18.69 12.39
C GLY A 64 -8.36 -17.99 11.64
N LEU A 65 -8.60 -16.71 11.92
CA LEU A 65 -9.63 -15.90 11.26
C LEU A 65 -9.09 -15.25 9.99
N ASP A 66 -9.98 -14.75 9.15
CA ASP A 66 -9.58 -13.87 8.06
C ASP A 66 -8.91 -12.62 8.63
N HIS A 67 -7.68 -12.37 8.16
CA HIS A 67 -6.81 -11.29 8.61
C HIS A 67 -6.51 -10.32 7.46
N GLY A 68 -7.40 -10.29 6.46
CA GLY A 68 -7.35 -9.32 5.38
C GLY A 68 -7.64 -7.87 5.85
N PRO A 69 -7.36 -6.87 5.00
CA PRO A 69 -7.59 -5.45 5.30
C PRO A 69 -9.05 -5.13 5.70
N ILE A 70 -10.03 -5.82 5.12
CA ILE A 70 -11.45 -5.66 5.44
C ILE A 70 -11.74 -6.14 6.86
N SER A 71 -11.28 -7.34 7.19
CA SER A 71 -11.49 -7.95 8.51
C SER A 71 -10.74 -7.20 9.61
N VAL A 72 -9.53 -6.72 9.35
CA VAL A 72 -8.81 -5.85 10.29
C VAL A 72 -9.53 -4.52 10.48
N HIS A 73 -10.02 -3.88 9.41
CA HIS A 73 -10.80 -2.65 9.53
C HIS A 73 -12.04 -2.85 10.41
N ALA A 74 -12.83 -3.90 10.12
CA ALA A 74 -14.02 -4.23 10.91
C ALA A 74 -13.67 -4.50 12.38
N LYS A 75 -12.58 -5.25 12.64
CA LYS A 75 -12.13 -5.56 14.00
C LYS A 75 -11.65 -4.32 14.76
N MET A 76 -10.89 -3.44 14.12
CA MET A 76 -10.45 -2.17 14.72
C MET A 76 -11.65 -1.29 15.07
N THR A 77 -12.62 -1.17 14.16
CA THR A 77 -13.86 -0.41 14.39
C THR A 77 -14.65 -1.00 15.56
N ALA A 78 -14.80 -2.34 15.63
CA ALA A 78 -15.48 -3.01 16.73
C ALA A 78 -14.76 -2.83 18.09
N MET A 79 -13.44 -2.63 18.09
CA MET A 79 -12.65 -2.34 19.28
C MET A 79 -12.64 -0.85 19.66
N GLY A 80 -13.30 0.03 18.90
CA GLY A 80 -13.27 1.48 19.11
C GLY A 80 -11.92 2.13 18.77
N LEU A 81 -11.06 1.43 18.02
CA LEU A 81 -9.77 1.96 17.58
C LEU A 81 -9.93 2.84 16.34
N PRO A 82 -9.05 3.83 16.11
CA PRO A 82 -9.04 4.61 14.88
C PRO A 82 -8.70 3.71 13.69
N ALA A 83 -9.73 3.27 12.96
CA ALA A 83 -9.59 2.33 11.85
C ALA A 83 -9.25 3.06 10.54
N PRO A 84 -8.06 2.86 9.96
CA PRO A 84 -7.72 3.40 8.64
C PRO A 84 -8.60 2.78 7.56
N SER A 85 -8.67 3.42 6.40
CA SER A 85 -9.32 2.81 5.23
C SER A 85 -8.67 1.47 4.87
N THR A 86 -9.45 0.57 4.30
CA THR A 86 -8.99 -0.75 3.84
C THR A 86 -7.81 -0.64 2.88
N ALA A 87 -7.80 0.36 1.98
CA ALA A 87 -6.70 0.63 1.08
C ALA A 87 -5.41 1.04 1.81
N SER A 88 -5.51 1.84 2.88
CA SER A 88 -4.36 2.22 3.71
C SER A 88 -3.81 1.02 4.46
N LEU A 89 -4.68 0.18 5.03
CA LEU A 89 -4.28 -1.08 5.68
C LEU A 89 -3.55 -2.01 4.70
N SER A 90 -4.06 -2.17 3.47
CA SER A 90 -3.38 -2.96 2.43
C SER A 90 -1.96 -2.47 2.14
N ARG A 91 -1.77 -1.14 2.07
CA ARG A 91 -0.44 -0.54 1.85
C ARG A 91 0.47 -0.80 3.04
N VAL A 92 -0.02 -0.57 4.28
CA VAL A 92 0.74 -0.85 5.51
C VAL A 92 1.16 -2.31 5.57
N PHE A 93 0.27 -3.25 5.24
CA PHE A 93 0.59 -4.68 5.28
C PHE A 93 1.60 -5.09 4.20
N ARG A 94 1.54 -4.47 3.03
CA ARG A 94 2.52 -4.68 1.96
C ARG A 94 3.88 -4.10 2.34
N ASP A 95 3.91 -2.88 2.87
CA ASP A 95 5.13 -2.20 3.30
C ASP A 95 5.79 -2.94 4.48
N ALA A 96 5.00 -3.53 5.38
CA ALA A 96 5.47 -4.38 6.47
C ALA A 96 5.80 -5.83 6.06
N GLY A 97 5.57 -6.22 4.80
CA GLY A 97 5.86 -7.57 4.30
C GLY A 97 4.95 -8.68 4.84
N VAL A 98 3.85 -8.34 5.49
CA VAL A 98 2.89 -9.30 6.07
C VAL A 98 1.75 -9.66 5.11
N ALA A 99 1.57 -8.89 4.02
CA ALA A 99 0.64 -9.25 2.97
C ALA A 99 1.24 -10.30 2.03
N ARG A 100 0.51 -11.39 1.76
CA ARG A 100 0.94 -12.41 0.80
C ARG A 100 0.88 -11.86 -0.62
N ALA A 101 2.03 -11.50 -1.19
CA ALA A 101 2.11 -10.80 -2.47
C ALA A 101 1.66 -11.64 -3.69
N ALA A 102 1.67 -12.97 -3.61
CA ALA A 102 1.24 -13.85 -4.69
C ALA A 102 0.86 -15.25 -4.14
N PRO A 103 -0.40 -15.48 -3.75
CA PRO A 103 -0.86 -16.84 -3.55
C PRO A 103 -0.92 -17.53 -4.91
N ASN A 104 -0.03 -18.49 -5.17
CA ASN A 104 -0.17 -19.36 -6.33
C ASN A 104 -1.56 -20.02 -6.28
N LYS A 105 -2.26 -20.00 -7.42
CA LYS A 105 -3.50 -20.76 -7.56
C LYS A 105 -3.22 -22.20 -7.13
N ARG A 106 -4.11 -22.77 -6.31
CA ARG A 106 -3.95 -24.12 -5.79
C ARG A 106 -3.58 -25.08 -6.95
N PRO A 107 -2.48 -25.85 -6.84
CA PRO A 107 -1.98 -26.65 -7.94
C PRO A 107 -3.05 -27.64 -8.41
N ARG A 108 -3.24 -27.76 -9.72
CA ARG A 108 -4.24 -28.66 -10.32
C ARG A 108 -4.05 -30.12 -9.91
N ALA A 109 -2.81 -30.53 -9.60
CA ALA A 109 -2.48 -31.86 -9.10
C ALA A 109 -3.17 -32.19 -7.76
N SER A 110 -3.58 -31.18 -6.98
CA SER A 110 -4.32 -31.39 -5.73
C SER A 110 -5.82 -31.59 -5.93
N PHE A 111 -6.34 -31.45 -7.16
CA PHE A 111 -7.74 -31.68 -7.47
C PHE A 111 -8.01 -33.18 -7.56
N ARG A 112 -9.01 -33.65 -6.82
CA ARG A 112 -9.56 -34.98 -7.01
C ARG A 112 -10.70 -34.90 -8.02
N ARG A 113 -10.72 -35.82 -8.98
CA ARG A 113 -11.88 -35.97 -9.87
C ARG A 113 -13.04 -36.50 -9.06
N PHE A 114 -14.21 -35.88 -9.23
CA PHE A 114 -15.47 -36.44 -8.79
C PHE A 114 -15.80 -37.61 -9.73
N VAL A 115 -15.59 -38.83 -9.27
CA VAL A 115 -15.93 -40.07 -10.01
C VAL A 115 -16.89 -40.86 -9.15
N TYR A 116 -18.03 -41.22 -9.73
CA TYR A 116 -19.06 -42.03 -9.11
C TYR A 116 -19.39 -43.23 -10.01
N PRO A 117 -19.84 -44.37 -9.44
CA PRO A 117 -19.99 -45.62 -10.18
C PRO A 117 -21.11 -45.61 -11.23
N ALA A 118 -22.04 -44.65 -11.17
CA ALA A 118 -23.17 -44.56 -12.08
C ALA A 118 -23.61 -43.10 -12.32
N PRO A 119 -24.30 -42.81 -13.44
CA PRO A 119 -25.05 -41.57 -13.62
C PRO A 119 -26.05 -41.36 -12.46
N ASN A 120 -26.28 -40.11 -12.05
CA ASN A 120 -27.16 -39.71 -10.92
C ASN A 120 -26.74 -40.18 -9.52
N ALA A 121 -25.55 -40.77 -9.36
CA ALA A 121 -25.01 -41.13 -8.04
C ALA A 121 -24.42 -39.95 -7.26
N CYS A 122 -24.40 -38.74 -7.85
CA CYS A 122 -23.99 -37.50 -7.20
C CYS A 122 -24.74 -36.30 -7.80
N TRP A 123 -25.18 -35.39 -6.94
CA TRP A 123 -25.82 -34.14 -7.31
C TRP A 123 -24.91 -33.00 -6.86
N GLN A 124 -24.46 -32.18 -7.80
CA GLN A 124 -23.53 -31.09 -7.54
C GLN A 124 -24.30 -29.77 -7.49
N LEU A 125 -24.03 -28.95 -6.48
CA LEU A 125 -24.60 -27.62 -6.34
C LEU A 125 -23.44 -26.63 -6.45
N ASP A 126 -23.52 -25.73 -7.42
CA ASP A 126 -22.53 -24.66 -7.62
C ASP A 126 -23.25 -23.33 -7.43
N ALA A 127 -22.84 -22.59 -6.40
CA ALA A 127 -23.42 -21.30 -6.06
C ALA A 127 -22.34 -20.24 -6.19
N THR A 128 -22.67 -19.15 -6.89
CA THR A 128 -21.81 -17.97 -7.03
C THR A 128 -22.60 -16.76 -6.56
N GLU A 129 -22.03 -15.98 -5.65
CA GLU A 129 -22.57 -14.71 -5.18
C GLU A 129 -21.96 -13.56 -6.01
N TYR A 130 -22.77 -12.54 -6.31
CA TYR A 130 -22.37 -11.36 -7.11
C TYR A 130 -22.14 -10.14 -6.22
#